data_AF-A0A8E1V2X1-F1
#
_entry.id   AF-A0A8E1V2X1-F1
#
_cell.length_a   1.000
_cell.length_b   1.000
_cell.length_c   1.000
_cell.angle_alpha   90.00
_cell.angle_beta   90.00
_cell.angle_gamma   90.00
#
_symmetry.space_group_name_H-M   'P 1'
#
loop_
_entity.id
_entity.type
_entity.pdbx_description
1 polymer ?
#
loop_
_entity_poly.entity_id
_entity_poly.type
_entity_poly.pdbx_seq_one_letter_code
_entity_poly.pdbx_strand_id
1 'polypeptide(L)'
;MYSYSEVEAIKTNLEWIVNQAAASHASPSRADQKALIDLLELIQFYEILLDLINEFGTAVIDPHIAEGLAITETLIGRVKNSANAM
;
A
#
# COMPACT_ATOMS: atom_id res chain seq x y z
N MET A 1 -5.30 7.95 15.17
CA MET A 1 -5.49 8.61 13.85
C MET A 1 -4.15 8.57 13.17
N TYR A 2 -4.08 8.11 11.93
CA TYR A 2 -2.81 7.97 11.22
C TYR A 2 -2.10 9.32 11.07
N SER A 3 -0.78 9.29 11.09
CA SER A 3 0.13 10.40 10.83
C SER A 3 0.74 10.29 9.43
N TYR A 4 1.34 11.37 8.93
CA TYR A 4 2.05 11.37 7.65
C TYR A 4 3.05 10.22 7.55
N SER A 5 3.89 10.04 8.58
CA SER A 5 4.93 9.00 8.57
C SER A 5 4.35 7.59 8.61
N GLU A 6 3.21 7.39 9.26
CA GLU A 6 2.54 6.08 9.23
C GLU A 6 1.97 5.79 7.83
N VAL A 7 1.32 6.75 7.18
CA VAL A 7 0.83 6.59 5.80
C VAL A 7 1.99 6.38 4.82
N GLU A 8 3.09 7.12 4.98
CA GLU A 8 4.30 6.97 4.18
C GLU A 8 4.89 5.56 4.33
N ALA A 9 4.98 5.05 5.55
CA ALA A 9 5.45 3.70 5.81
C ALA A 9 4.57 2.62 5.15
N ILE A 10 3.24 2.79 5.16
CA ILE A 10 2.32 1.89 4.45
C ILE A 10 2.60 1.93 2.94
N LYS A 11 2.73 3.12 2.34
CA LYS A 11 3.05 3.29 0.92
C LYS A 11 4.37 2.61 0.54
N THR A 12 5.44 2.87 1.28
CA THR A 12 6.76 2.25 1.03
C THR A 12 6.71 0.73 1.13
N ASN A 13 5.88 0.18 2.01
CA ASN A 13 5.67 -1.27 2.09
C ASN A 13 4.94 -1.83 0.87
N LEU A 14 3.96 -1.10 0.31
CA LEU A 14 3.31 -1.48 -0.95
C LEU A 14 4.29 -1.45 -2.13
N GLU A 15 5.10 -0.40 -2.23
CA GLU A 15 6.16 -0.30 -3.25
C GLU A 15 7.12 -1.49 -3.16
N TRP A 16 7.52 -1.88 -1.95
CA TRP A 16 8.34 -3.07 -1.73
C TRP A 16 7.65 -4.35 -2.23
N ILE A 17 6.35 -4.54 -1.95
CA ILE A 17 5.58 -5.71 -2.44
C ILE A 17 5.55 -5.75 -3.97
N VAL A 18 5.25 -4.63 -4.63
CA VAL A 18 5.19 -4.55 -6.10
C VAL A 18 6.55 -4.87 -6.70
N ASN A 19 7.63 -4.32 -6.16
CA ASN A 19 8.99 -4.59 -6.63
C ASN A 19 9.39 -6.06 -6.49
N GLN A 20 9.04 -6.70 -5.36
CA GLN A 20 9.29 -8.12 -5.14
C GLN A 20 8.51 -9.00 -6.13
N ALA A 21 7.23 -8.69 -6.35
CA ALA A 21 6.39 -9.44 -7.27
C ALA A 21 6.87 -9.30 -8.73
N ALA A 22 7.29 -8.11 -9.15
CA ALA A 22 7.86 -7.87 -10.47
C ALA A 22 9.18 -8.64 -10.69
N ALA A 23 10.03 -8.74 -9.66
CA ALA A 23 11.28 -9.49 -9.73
C ALA A 23 11.08 -11.02 -9.76
N SER A 24 10.03 -11.52 -9.10
CA SER A 24 9.84 -12.97 -8.87
C SER A 24 9.07 -13.68 -9.99
N HIS A 25 8.25 -12.97 -10.76
CA HIS A 25 7.36 -13.58 -11.75
C HIS A 25 7.77 -13.26 -13.19
N ALA A 26 8.53 -14.17 -13.82
CA ALA A 26 8.93 -14.04 -15.22
C ALA A 26 7.75 -14.12 -16.23
N SER A 27 6.56 -14.58 -15.80
CA SER A 27 5.33 -14.63 -16.61
C SER A 27 4.09 -14.63 -15.70
N PRO A 28 3.65 -13.46 -15.19
CA PRO A 28 2.51 -13.36 -14.28
C PRO A 28 1.20 -13.71 -15.01
N SER A 29 0.28 -14.37 -14.29
CA SER A 29 -1.06 -14.65 -14.82
C SER A 29 -1.86 -13.36 -15.01
N ARG A 30 -2.98 -13.42 -15.74
CA ARG A 30 -3.87 -12.25 -15.89
C ARG A 30 -4.39 -11.74 -14.53
N ALA A 31 -4.61 -12.64 -13.57
CA ALA A 31 -5.04 -12.26 -12.23
C ALA A 31 -3.92 -11.53 -11.48
N ASP A 32 -2.68 -12.02 -11.58
CA ASP A 32 -1.51 -11.40 -10.95
C ASP A 32 -1.23 -10.02 -11.56
N GLN A 33 -1.35 -9.88 -12.88
CA GLN A 33 -1.23 -8.59 -13.57
C GLN A 33 -2.28 -7.59 -13.08
N LYS A 34 -3.53 -8.02 -12.93
CA LYS A 34 -4.58 -7.15 -12.39
C LYS A 34 -4.25 -6.73 -10.96
N ALA A 35 -3.84 -7.66 -10.10
CA ALA A 35 -3.47 -7.35 -8.73
C ALA A 35 -2.30 -6.36 -8.65
N LEU A 36 -1.29 -6.49 -9.52
CA LEU A 36 -0.19 -5.53 -9.62
C LEU A 36 -0.67 -4.13 -10.03
N ILE A 37 -1.59 -4.03 -10.99
CA ILE A 37 -2.19 -2.76 -11.39
C ILE A 37 -2.97 -2.14 -10.22
N ASP A 38 -3.82 -2.93 -9.56
CA ASP A 38 -4.60 -2.46 -8.40
C ASP A 38 -3.69 -1.94 -7.27
N LEU A 39 -2.54 -2.60 -7.03
CA LEU A 39 -1.55 -2.16 -6.03
C LEU A 39 -0.83 -0.86 -6.45
N LEU A 40 -0.53 -0.68 -7.74
CA LEU A 40 0.05 0.56 -8.25
C LEU A 40 -0.93 1.74 -8.14
N GLU A 41 -2.21 1.50 -8.43
CA GLU A 41 -3.26 2.51 -8.24
C GLU A 41 -3.41 2.89 -6.75
N LEU A 42 -3.31 1.91 -5.83
CA LEU A 42 -3.35 2.17 -4.39
C LEU A 42 -2.13 2.99 -3.92
N ILE A 43 -0.94 2.72 -4.46
CA ILE A 43 0.27 3.52 -4.17
C ILE A 43 0.05 4.97 -4.58
N GLN A 44 -0.46 5.21 -5.80
CA GLN A 44 -0.75 6.57 -6.29
C GLN A 44 -1.80 7.27 -5.41
N PHE A 45 -2.81 6.55 -4.94
CA PHE A 45 -3.78 7.11 -4.00
C PHE A 45 -3.11 7.55 -2.68
N TYR A 46 -2.15 6.79 -2.16
CA TYR A 46 -1.40 7.19 -0.97
C TYR A 46 -0.44 8.37 -1.21
N GLU A 47 0.10 8.55 -2.41
CA GLU A 47 0.84 9.77 -2.76
C GLU A 47 -0.07 11.00 -2.67
N ILE A 48 -1.27 10.93 -3.25
CA ILE A 48 -2.26 12.00 -3.14
C ILE A 48 -2.65 12.23 -1.67
N LEU A 49 -2.87 11.17 -0.90
CA LEU A 49 -3.20 11.30 0.52
C LEU A 49 -2.08 11.97 1.31
N LEU A 50 -0.81 11.65 1.03
CA LEU A 50 0.35 12.28 1.65
C LEU A 50 0.44 13.76 1.30
N ASP A 51 0.21 14.13 0.05
CA ASP A 51 0.15 15.53 -0.39
C ASP A 51 -0.96 16.29 0.36
N LEU A 52 -2.14 15.68 0.49
CA LEU A 52 -3.27 16.25 1.24
C LEU A 52 -2.97 16.38 2.74
N ILE A 53 -2.30 15.41 3.36
CA ILE A 53 -1.88 15.49 4.76
C ILE A 53 -0.86 16.61 4.95
N ASN A 54 0.06 16.77 4.01
CA ASN A 54 1.07 17.83 4.06
C ASN A 54 0.45 19.24 3.91
N GLU A 55 -0.58 19.38 3.06
CA GLU A 55 -1.25 20.67 2.84
C GLU A 55 -2.29 21.01 3.92
N PHE A 56 -3.11 20.04 4.34
CA PHE A 56 -4.29 20.26 5.19
C PHE A 56 -4.20 19.62 6.57
N GLY A 57 -3.10 18.92 6.88
CA GLY A 57 -2.92 18.18 8.12
C GLY A 57 -3.69 16.85 8.13
N THR A 58 -3.56 16.10 9.24
CA THR A 58 -4.13 14.75 9.36
C THR A 58 -5.66 14.70 9.46
N ALA A 59 -6.33 15.86 9.51
CA ALA A 59 -7.79 15.95 9.52
C ALA A 59 -8.44 15.43 8.21
N VAL A 60 -7.68 15.34 7.12
CA VAL A 60 -8.14 14.74 5.87
C VAL A 60 -8.36 13.22 5.99
N ILE A 61 -7.80 12.59 7.02
CA ILE A 61 -7.96 11.16 7.28
C ILE A 61 -9.24 10.96 8.07
N ASP A 62 -10.35 10.82 7.34
CA ASP A 62 -11.64 10.46 7.92
C ASP A 62 -11.68 8.97 8.35
N PRO A 63 -12.75 8.52 9.03
CA PRO A 63 -12.87 7.14 9.47
C PRO A 63 -12.81 6.09 8.34
N HIS A 64 -13.26 6.41 7.12
CA HIS A 64 -13.22 5.50 5.99
C HIS A 64 -11.80 5.37 5.41
N ILE A 65 -11.06 6.47 5.34
CA ILE A 65 -9.65 6.46 4.95
C ILE A 65 -8.84 5.68 5.99
N ALA A 66 -9.11 5.90 7.29
CA ALA A 66 -8.45 5.17 8.37
C ALA A 66 -8.75 3.66 8.31
N GLU A 67 -9.99 3.26 8.01
CA GLU A 67 -10.36 1.85 7.81
C GLU A 67 -9.60 1.25 6.61
N GLY A 68 -9.53 1.97 5.49
CA GLY A 68 -8.77 1.55 4.31
C GLY A 68 -7.28 1.34 4.61
N LEU A 69 -6.65 2.25 5.35
CA LEU A 69 -5.26 2.13 5.80
C LEU A 69 -5.04 0.87 6.66
N ALA A 70 -5.94 0.59 7.61
CA ALA A 70 -5.85 -0.59 8.47
C ALA A 70 -6.01 -1.91 7.70
N ILE A 71 -6.89 -1.95 6.69
CA ILE A 71 -7.04 -3.11 5.79
C ILE A 71 -5.74 -3.33 5.01
N THR A 72 -5.13 -2.27 4.50
CA THR A 72 -3.87 -2.35 3.77
C THR A 72 -2.72 -2.82 4.66
N GLU A 73 -2.61 -2.35 5.89
CA GLU A 73 -1.64 -2.86 6.86
C GLU A 73 -1.81 -4.37 7.11
N THR A 74 -3.06 -4.82 7.23
CA THR A 74 -3.37 -6.24 7.40
C THR A 74 -2.92 -7.06 6.18
N LEU A 75 -3.14 -6.56 4.96
CA LEU A 75 -2.64 -7.17 3.74
C LEU A 75 -1.11 -7.24 3.73
N ILE A 76 -0.42 -6.12 4.02
CA ILE A 76 1.05 -6.05 4.08
C ILE A 76 1.59 -7.07 5.08
N GLY A 77 1.01 -7.14 6.27
CA GLY A 77 1.42 -8.11 7.30
C GLY A 77 1.33 -9.55 6.81
N ARG A 78 0.23 -9.92 6.12
CA ARG A 78 0.06 -11.26 5.54
C ARG A 78 1.10 -11.56 4.47
N VAL A 79 1.38 -10.61 3.58
CA VAL A 79 2.37 -10.79 2.50
C VAL A 79 3.78 -10.94 3.07
N LYS A 80 4.19 -10.06 3.98
CA LYS A 80 5.53 -10.14 4.60
C LYS A 80 5.74 -11.42 5.40
N ASN A 81 4.74 -11.86 6.16
CA ASN A 81 4.81 -13.12 6.90
C ASN A 81 4.96 -14.33 5.96
N SER A 82 4.30 -14.29 4.81
CA SER A 82 4.42 -15.34 3.79
C SER A 82 5.79 -15.33 3.12
N ALA A 83 6.34 -14.14 2.84
CA ALA A 83 7.69 -13.98 2.29
C ALA A 83 8.79 -14.46 3.27
N ASN A 84 8.62 -14.22 4.57
CA ASN A 84 9.55 -14.69 5.60
C ASN A 84 9.44 -16.21 5.88
N ALA A 85 8.35 -16.85 5.43
CA ALA A 85 8.12 -18.28 5.60
C ALA A 85 8.65 -19.12 4.42
N MET A 86 9.11 -18.47 3.34
CA MET A 86 9.72 -19.09 2.16
C MET A 86 11.25 -19.02 2.24
#